data_AF-A0A820J610-F1
#
_entry.id   AF-A0A820J610-F1
#
_cell.length_a   1.000
_cell.length_b   1.000
_cell.length_c   1.000
_cell.angle_alpha   90.00
_cell.angle_beta   90.00
_cell.angle_gamma   90.00
#
_symmetry.space_group_name_H-M   'P 1'
#
loop_
_entity.id
_entity.type
_entity.pdbx_description
1 polymer ?
#
loop_
_entity_poly.entity_id
_entity_poly.type
_entity_poly.pdbx_seq_one_letter_code
_entity_poly.pdbx_strand_id
1 'polypeptide(L)'
;MREEEVKEKLLKGIEHLACIAVVNSPRSVTLSGDEKTIDDLEQMLSTFHPNVFKARLRIENAFHSYQMDRFDVEKELLSSLSDIRGLPLKDPKQMFNQKCAEARLYSSVIGGELSDKIPVDAHYWWTNVRHAVRFRDAVASIAQNNDATIFLELSPHPVLATSIRECYESANQQPLILPTLKRKENEQITILTSLAQLTISPDIWQQYFRTRNILSSNEDEAYFDDFPLYAFQLSSCWYESKESVIKRLANRIQTHPLLGVRQLSGQTTATWRSL
;
A
#
# COMPACT_ATOMS: atom_id res chain seq x y z
N MET A 1 -23.18 -3.63 -0.82
CA MET A 1 -23.91 -4.10 -2.03
C MET A 1 -23.04 -3.79 -3.24
N ARG A 2 -23.21 -4.50 -4.37
CA ARG A 2 -22.42 -4.23 -5.58
C ARG A 2 -23.01 -3.05 -6.36
N GLU A 3 -22.19 -2.38 -7.17
CA GLU A 3 -22.61 -1.23 -7.98
C GLU A 3 -23.85 -1.51 -8.85
N GLU A 4 -23.84 -2.61 -9.60
CA GLU A 4 -24.96 -2.98 -10.48
C GLU A 4 -26.25 -3.28 -9.70
N GLU A 5 -26.12 -3.93 -8.54
CA GLU A 5 -27.26 -4.19 -7.67
C GLU A 5 -27.88 -2.88 -7.15
N VAL A 6 -27.06 -1.89 -6.86
CA VAL A 6 -27.49 -0.56 -6.41
C VAL A 6 -28.20 0.19 -7.54
N LYS A 7 -27.66 0.16 -8.76
CA LYS A 7 -28.33 0.74 -9.93
C LYS A 7 -29.70 0.10 -10.16
N GLU A 8 -29.77 -1.23 -10.19
CA GLU A 8 -30.99 -1.96 -10.53
C GLU A 8 -32.06 -1.93 -9.44
N LYS A 9 -31.68 -2.07 -8.17
CA LYS A 9 -32.63 -2.24 -7.06
C LYS A 9 -32.95 -0.96 -6.30
N LEU A 10 -32.01 0.00 -6.26
CA LEU A 10 -32.18 1.21 -5.44
C LEU A 10 -32.44 2.45 -6.29
N LEU A 11 -31.73 2.61 -7.40
CA LEU A 11 -31.76 3.86 -8.17
C LEU A 11 -32.70 3.84 -9.37
N LYS A 12 -33.12 2.66 -9.83
CA LYS A 12 -33.98 2.50 -11.00
C LYS A 12 -35.28 3.31 -10.87
N GLY A 13 -35.47 4.29 -11.73
CA GLY A 13 -36.64 5.18 -11.75
C GLY A 13 -36.54 6.43 -10.85
N ILE A 14 -35.46 6.57 -10.07
CA ILE A 14 -35.19 7.74 -9.21
C ILE A 14 -33.81 8.36 -9.49
N GLU A 15 -33.22 8.10 -10.65
CA GLU A 15 -31.87 8.56 -11.03
C GLU A 15 -31.74 10.09 -11.04
N HIS A 16 -32.86 10.79 -11.17
CA HIS A 16 -32.98 12.24 -11.11
C HIS A 16 -33.01 12.80 -9.68
N LEU A 17 -33.18 11.94 -8.66
CA LEU A 17 -33.24 12.31 -7.25
C LEU A 17 -32.05 11.76 -6.44
N ALA A 18 -31.45 10.66 -6.88
CA ALA A 18 -30.25 10.10 -6.28
C ALA A 18 -29.35 9.40 -7.31
N CYS A 19 -28.05 9.43 -7.08
CA CYS A 19 -27.05 8.77 -7.91
C CYS A 19 -25.93 8.17 -7.07
N ILE A 20 -25.08 7.36 -7.72
CA ILE A 20 -23.84 6.87 -7.13
C ILE A 20 -22.81 8.00 -7.15
N ALA A 21 -22.40 8.47 -5.98
CA ALA A 21 -21.32 9.45 -5.85
C ALA A 21 -19.95 8.81 -5.96
N VAL A 22 -19.76 7.65 -5.34
CA VAL A 22 -18.46 7.00 -5.26
C VAL A 22 -18.63 5.50 -5.33
N VAL A 23 -17.77 4.86 -6.14
CA VAL A 23 -17.58 3.41 -6.11
C VAL A 23 -16.22 3.16 -5.46
N ASN A 24 -16.23 2.97 -4.13
CA ASN A 24 -15.00 2.80 -3.34
C ASN A 24 -14.39 1.41 -3.55
N SER A 25 -15.23 0.38 -3.65
CA SER A 25 -14.75 -0.99 -3.80
C SER A 25 -15.84 -1.88 -4.41
N PRO A 26 -15.58 -3.17 -4.69
CA PRO A 26 -16.62 -4.09 -5.16
C PRO A 26 -17.82 -4.23 -4.20
N ARG A 27 -17.65 -3.92 -2.91
CA ARG A 27 -18.68 -4.06 -1.87
C ARG A 27 -19.11 -2.76 -1.20
N SER A 28 -18.45 -1.64 -1.50
CA SER A 28 -18.68 -0.33 -0.90
C SER A 28 -18.99 0.72 -1.97
N VAL A 29 -20.18 1.32 -1.86
CA VAL A 29 -20.63 2.43 -2.71
C VAL A 29 -21.18 3.55 -1.84
N THR A 30 -21.10 4.77 -2.33
CA THR A 30 -21.68 5.96 -1.70
C THR A 30 -22.76 6.52 -2.61
N LEU A 31 -23.93 6.81 -2.03
CA LEU A 31 -25.04 7.46 -2.70
C LEU A 31 -25.11 8.95 -2.31
N SER A 32 -25.55 9.77 -3.24
CA SER A 32 -25.73 11.22 -3.08
C SER A 32 -26.98 11.67 -3.81
N GLY A 33 -27.67 12.66 -3.28
CA GLY A 33 -28.89 13.18 -3.88
C GLY A 33 -29.68 14.01 -2.88
N ASP A 34 -30.99 14.10 -3.12
CA ASP A 34 -31.91 14.82 -2.24
C ASP A 34 -31.98 14.14 -0.87
N GLU A 35 -31.96 14.94 0.20
CA GLU A 35 -31.89 14.47 1.58
C GLU A 35 -32.98 13.44 1.90
N LYS A 36 -34.23 13.78 1.57
CA LYS A 36 -35.38 12.89 1.76
C LYS A 36 -35.23 11.57 1.00
N THR A 37 -34.73 11.61 -0.23
CA THR A 37 -34.51 10.40 -1.03
C THR A 37 -33.44 9.51 -0.40
N ILE A 38 -32.36 10.09 0.12
CA ILE A 38 -31.34 9.33 0.85
C ILE A 38 -31.90 8.73 2.15
N ASP A 39 -32.76 9.46 2.87
CA ASP A 39 -33.45 8.94 4.07
C ASP A 39 -34.35 7.74 3.73
N ASP A 40 -35.16 7.87 2.68
CA ASP A 40 -36.06 6.81 2.21
C ASP A 40 -35.26 5.57 1.78
N LEU A 41 -34.13 5.75 1.08
CA LEU A 41 -33.22 4.67 0.70
C LEU A 41 -32.57 4.00 1.92
N GLU A 42 -32.14 4.78 2.92
CA GLU A 42 -31.57 4.26 4.16
C GLU A 42 -32.60 3.42 4.95
N GLN A 43 -33.84 3.89 5.03
CA GLN A 43 -34.94 3.16 5.67
C GLN A 43 -35.25 1.86 4.91
N MET A 44 -35.39 1.95 3.58
CA MET A 44 -35.62 0.80 2.71
C MET A 44 -34.52 -0.27 2.87
N LEU A 45 -33.25 0.15 2.87
CA LEU A 45 -32.12 -0.76 3.11
C LEU A 45 -32.13 -1.35 4.52
N SER A 46 -32.56 -0.60 5.54
CA SER A 46 -32.73 -1.13 6.90
C SER A 46 -33.75 -2.26 6.96
N THR A 47 -34.79 -2.20 6.13
CA THR A 47 -35.84 -3.23 6.07
C THR A 47 -35.41 -4.46 5.26
N PHE A 48 -34.90 -4.28 4.04
CA PHE A 48 -34.61 -5.41 3.14
C PHE A 48 -33.19 -5.97 3.30
N HIS A 49 -32.25 -5.19 3.83
CA HIS A 49 -30.84 -5.56 3.98
C HIS A 49 -30.27 -5.11 5.35
N PRO A 50 -30.82 -5.59 6.49
CA PRO A 50 -30.46 -5.12 7.82
C PRO A 50 -28.98 -5.30 8.19
N ASN A 51 -28.29 -6.25 7.55
CA ASN A 51 -26.89 -6.56 7.78
C ASN A 51 -25.92 -5.69 6.97
N VAL A 52 -26.41 -4.79 6.11
CA VAL A 52 -25.55 -3.88 5.34
C VAL A 52 -25.10 -2.74 6.25
N PHE A 53 -23.78 -2.58 6.37
CA PHE A 53 -23.19 -1.42 7.03
C PHE A 53 -23.53 -0.14 6.26
N LYS A 54 -23.99 0.87 6.98
CA LYS A 54 -24.37 2.18 6.46
C LYS A 54 -23.75 3.25 7.33
N ALA A 55 -23.25 4.31 6.71
CA ALA A 55 -22.73 5.46 7.40
C ALA A 55 -23.12 6.72 6.63
N ARG A 56 -23.80 7.65 7.31
CA ARG A 56 -24.15 8.95 6.73
C ARG A 56 -22.96 9.90 6.81
N LEU A 57 -22.63 10.52 5.69
CA LEU A 57 -21.60 11.55 5.63
C LEU A 57 -22.19 12.88 6.12
N ARG A 58 -21.48 13.54 7.04
CA ARG A 58 -21.85 14.86 7.57
C ARG A 58 -21.29 15.94 6.66
N ILE A 59 -21.93 16.12 5.51
CA ILE A 59 -21.57 17.12 4.51
C ILE A 59 -22.81 17.92 4.13
N GLU A 60 -22.60 19.19 3.77
CA GLU A 60 -23.70 20.10 3.43
C GLU A 60 -24.16 19.95 1.98
N ASN A 61 -23.28 19.44 1.10
CA ASN A 61 -23.53 19.36 -0.34
C ASN A 61 -23.45 17.92 -0.84
N ALA A 62 -24.39 17.53 -1.70
CA ALA A 62 -24.37 16.24 -2.39
C ALA A 62 -23.46 16.29 -3.64
N PHE A 63 -22.15 16.28 -3.42
CA PHE A 63 -21.16 16.18 -4.51
C PHE A 63 -21.39 14.93 -5.37
N HIS A 64 -20.87 14.95 -6.60
CA HIS A 64 -20.99 13.85 -7.56
C HIS A 64 -22.44 13.54 -7.96
N SER A 65 -23.32 14.56 -7.92
CA SER A 65 -24.73 14.45 -8.24
C SER A 65 -25.23 15.59 -9.12
N TYR A 66 -26.47 15.44 -9.61
CA TYR A 66 -27.18 16.49 -10.36
C TYR A 66 -27.41 17.78 -9.56
N GLN A 67 -27.24 17.76 -8.22
CA GLN A 67 -27.30 18.99 -7.44
C GLN A 67 -26.16 19.96 -7.80
N MET A 68 -25.04 19.47 -8.33
CA MET A 68 -23.96 20.33 -8.81
C MET A 68 -24.34 21.11 -10.06
N ASP A 69 -25.32 20.65 -10.84
CA ASP A 69 -25.81 21.36 -12.04
C ASP A 69 -26.65 22.61 -11.69
N ARG A 70 -26.95 22.83 -10.40
CA ARG A 70 -27.77 23.95 -9.94
C ARG A 70 -26.93 25.22 -9.80
N PHE A 71 -27.59 26.38 -9.81
CA PHE A 71 -27.01 27.68 -9.46
C PHE A 71 -25.75 28.09 -10.24
N ASP A 72 -25.64 27.72 -11.52
CA ASP A 72 -24.52 28.07 -12.41
C ASP A 72 -23.12 27.66 -11.89
N VAL A 73 -23.04 26.69 -10.98
CA VAL A 73 -21.77 26.24 -10.36
C VAL A 73 -20.77 25.79 -11.43
N GLU A 74 -21.22 25.13 -12.49
CA GLU A 74 -20.37 24.75 -13.63
C GLU A 74 -19.67 25.97 -14.22
N LYS A 75 -20.44 27.00 -14.55
CA LYS A 75 -19.93 28.21 -15.18
C LYS A 75 -18.96 28.96 -14.27
N GLU A 76 -19.30 29.08 -12.99
CA GLU A 76 -18.44 29.72 -12.00
C GLU A 76 -17.11 28.97 -11.82
N LEU A 77 -17.17 27.64 -11.73
CA LEU A 77 -15.98 26.79 -11.59
C LEU A 77 -15.11 26.85 -12.85
N LEU A 78 -15.71 26.72 -14.04
CA LEU A 78 -14.98 26.81 -15.31
C LEU A 78 -14.32 28.18 -15.48
N SER A 79 -14.98 29.26 -15.09
CA SER A 79 -14.42 30.61 -15.10
C SER A 79 -13.28 30.76 -14.10
N SER A 80 -13.48 30.29 -12.86
CA SER A 80 -12.50 30.42 -11.76
C SER A 80 -11.23 29.61 -12.01
N LEU A 81 -11.35 28.48 -12.71
CA LEU A 81 -10.22 27.60 -13.04
C LEU A 81 -9.73 27.77 -14.49
N SER A 82 -10.20 28.81 -15.19
CA SER A 82 -9.92 29.01 -16.62
C SER A 82 -8.43 29.18 -16.95
N ASP A 83 -7.62 29.59 -15.98
CA ASP A 83 -6.16 29.73 -16.11
C ASP A 83 -5.37 28.47 -15.73
N ILE A 84 -6.05 27.45 -15.19
CA ILE A 84 -5.39 26.17 -14.88
C ILE A 84 -5.01 25.49 -16.20
N ARG A 85 -3.70 25.28 -16.35
CA ARG A 85 -3.10 24.46 -17.40
C ARG A 85 -2.55 23.23 -16.67
N GLY A 86 -3.41 22.24 -16.42
CA GLY A 86 -2.99 21.05 -15.67
C GLY A 86 -2.00 20.17 -16.41
N LEU A 87 -1.73 18.99 -15.86
CA LEU A 87 -0.94 17.97 -16.54
C LEU A 87 -1.65 17.52 -17.83
N PRO A 88 -0.90 17.16 -18.88
CA PRO A 88 0.56 17.06 -18.92
C PRO A 88 1.17 18.44 -19.17
N LEU A 89 2.13 18.82 -18.33
CA LEU A 89 3.02 19.93 -18.65
C LEU A 89 3.83 19.50 -19.88
N LYS A 90 3.73 20.27 -20.97
CA LYS A 90 4.47 19.99 -22.22
C LYS A 90 5.99 19.92 -22.03
N ASP A 91 6.50 20.34 -20.88
CA ASP A 91 7.91 20.21 -20.50
C ASP A 91 8.05 20.10 -18.96
N PRO A 92 8.24 18.89 -18.41
CA PRO A 92 8.47 18.66 -16.98
C PRO A 92 9.65 19.46 -16.40
N LYS A 93 10.58 19.90 -17.26
CA LYS A 93 11.80 20.63 -16.85
C LYS A 93 11.57 22.11 -16.57
N GLN A 94 10.44 22.68 -16.98
CA GLN A 94 10.24 24.14 -16.93
C GLN A 94 9.70 24.66 -15.58
N MET A 95 9.16 23.80 -14.71
CA MET A 95 8.52 24.27 -13.47
C MET A 95 9.27 23.92 -12.18
N PHE A 96 10.18 22.94 -12.22
CA PHE A 96 10.97 22.56 -11.05
C PHE A 96 12.42 22.28 -11.46
N ASN A 97 13.36 23.03 -10.90
CA ASN A 97 14.82 22.80 -11.02
C ASN A 97 15.28 21.50 -10.31
N GLN A 98 14.36 20.58 -10.03
CA GLN A 98 14.60 19.31 -9.37
C GLN A 98 14.03 18.21 -10.25
N LYS A 99 14.76 17.09 -10.31
CA LYS A 99 14.26 15.81 -10.84
C LYS A 99 13.01 15.40 -10.04
N CYS A 100 11.85 15.98 -10.34
CA CYS A 100 10.58 15.42 -9.92
C CYS A 100 10.50 14.08 -10.63
N ALA A 101 10.59 12.98 -9.88
CA ALA A 101 10.23 11.68 -10.42
C ALA A 101 8.84 11.83 -11.04
N GLU A 102 8.70 11.39 -12.29
CA GLU A 102 7.45 11.40 -13.04
C GLU A 102 6.44 10.50 -12.31
N ALA A 103 5.74 11.06 -11.33
CA ALA A 103 4.76 10.33 -10.54
C ALA A 103 3.56 10.03 -11.44
N ARG A 104 3.28 8.73 -11.64
CA ARG A 104 2.10 8.27 -12.38
C ARG A 104 0.85 8.65 -11.59
N LEU A 105 -0.13 9.26 -12.25
CA LEU A 105 -1.39 9.64 -11.65
C LEU A 105 -2.48 8.65 -12.04
N TYR A 106 -3.07 7.94 -11.07
CA TYR A 106 -4.28 7.15 -11.29
C TYR A 106 -5.49 7.99 -10.92
N SER A 107 -6.27 8.36 -11.92
CA SER A 107 -7.41 9.25 -11.77
C SER A 107 -8.68 8.46 -11.51
N SER A 108 -9.36 8.79 -10.42
CA SER A 108 -10.71 8.30 -10.11
C SER A 108 -11.80 8.95 -10.97
N VAL A 109 -11.48 9.97 -11.78
CA VAL A 109 -12.42 10.54 -12.76
C VAL A 109 -12.58 9.59 -13.94
N ILE A 110 -11.45 9.11 -14.48
CA ILE A 110 -11.44 8.19 -15.63
C ILE A 110 -11.40 6.71 -15.21
N GLY A 111 -11.07 6.42 -13.95
CA GLY A 111 -11.00 5.05 -13.41
C GLY A 111 -9.74 4.29 -13.82
N GLY A 112 -8.60 4.97 -13.91
CA GLY A 112 -7.34 4.36 -14.37
C GLY A 112 -6.19 5.36 -14.44
N GLU A 113 -5.06 4.93 -15.00
CA GLU A 113 -3.90 5.79 -15.20
C GLU A 113 -4.21 6.95 -16.15
N LEU A 114 -3.88 8.17 -15.73
CA LEU A 114 -4.02 9.38 -16.52
C LEU A 114 -2.86 9.47 -17.51
N SER A 115 -3.17 9.30 -18.79
CA SER A 115 -2.19 9.47 -19.87
C SER A 115 -1.83 10.94 -20.10
N ASP A 116 -0.64 11.19 -20.67
CA ASP A 116 -0.18 12.51 -21.11
C ASP A 116 -0.99 13.13 -22.28
N LYS A 117 -2.18 12.61 -22.60
CA LYS A 117 -3.07 13.15 -23.62
C LYS A 117 -4.32 13.79 -23.03
N ILE A 118 -4.59 13.57 -21.75
CA ILE A 118 -5.80 14.06 -21.08
C ILE A 118 -5.41 15.29 -20.25
N PRO A 119 -5.87 16.50 -20.63
CA PRO A 119 -5.58 17.70 -19.87
C PRO A 119 -6.32 17.69 -18.52
N VAL A 120 -5.62 18.04 -17.45
CA VAL A 120 -6.20 18.29 -16.11
C VAL A 120 -6.62 19.76 -16.00
N ASP A 121 -7.53 20.17 -16.88
CA ASP A 121 -8.02 21.55 -16.97
C ASP A 121 -9.29 21.78 -16.13
N ALA A 122 -9.91 22.96 -16.28
CA ALA A 122 -11.15 23.29 -15.60
C ALA A 122 -12.28 22.28 -15.87
N HIS A 123 -12.37 21.70 -17.07
CA HIS A 123 -13.39 20.70 -17.41
C HIS A 123 -13.13 19.37 -16.72
N TYR A 124 -11.86 18.99 -16.55
CA TYR A 124 -11.52 17.82 -15.72
C TYR A 124 -11.98 18.01 -14.28
N TRP A 125 -11.74 19.19 -13.70
CA TRP A 125 -12.17 19.49 -12.32
C TRP A 125 -13.69 19.59 -12.18
N TRP A 126 -14.39 20.15 -13.17
CA TRP A 126 -15.84 20.06 -13.23
C TRP A 126 -16.31 18.60 -13.24
N THR A 127 -15.70 17.79 -14.11
CA THR A 127 -16.03 16.37 -14.22
C THR A 127 -15.80 15.65 -12.89
N ASN A 128 -14.71 15.96 -12.19
CA ASN A 128 -14.38 15.41 -10.88
C ASN A 128 -15.44 15.73 -9.82
N VAL A 129 -15.89 16.98 -9.74
CA VAL A 129 -16.90 17.43 -8.76
C VAL A 129 -18.30 16.90 -9.10
N ARG A 130 -18.62 16.79 -10.40
CA ARG A 130 -19.96 16.47 -10.89
C ARG A 130 -20.25 14.97 -11.03
N HIS A 131 -19.28 14.19 -11.49
CA HIS A 131 -19.49 12.77 -11.81
C HIS A 131 -18.95 11.84 -10.73
N ALA A 132 -19.39 10.59 -10.80
CA ALA A 132 -19.05 9.57 -9.82
C ALA A 132 -17.53 9.33 -9.73
N VAL A 133 -17.02 9.23 -8.51
CA VAL A 133 -15.63 8.87 -8.22
C VAL A 133 -15.45 7.37 -8.40
N ARG A 134 -14.66 6.98 -9.41
CA ARG A 134 -14.35 5.59 -9.80
C ARG A 134 -13.10 5.08 -9.09
N PHE A 135 -13.06 5.22 -7.76
CA PHE A 135 -11.89 4.84 -6.94
C PHE A 135 -11.56 3.35 -7.07
N ARG A 136 -12.58 2.47 -7.03
CA ARG A 136 -12.42 1.03 -7.29
C ARG A 136 -11.68 0.77 -8.59
N ASP A 137 -12.11 1.39 -9.68
CA ASP A 137 -11.56 1.14 -11.02
C ASP A 137 -10.10 1.59 -11.09
N ALA A 138 -9.80 2.78 -10.54
CA ALA A 138 -8.44 3.29 -10.46
C ALA A 138 -7.53 2.34 -9.67
N VAL A 139 -7.92 1.90 -8.46
CA VAL A 139 -7.11 0.99 -7.64
C VAL A 139 -7.03 -0.41 -8.26
N ALA A 140 -8.10 -0.91 -8.85
CA ALA A 140 -8.09 -2.20 -9.56
C ALA A 140 -7.12 -2.16 -10.76
N SER A 141 -7.01 -1.04 -11.46
CA SER A 141 -6.04 -0.88 -12.55
C SER A 141 -4.58 -0.95 -12.05
N ILE A 142 -4.29 -0.36 -10.87
CA ILE A 142 -2.97 -0.47 -10.22
C ILE A 142 -2.65 -1.93 -9.89
N ALA A 143 -3.61 -2.66 -9.32
CA ALA A 143 -3.44 -4.07 -8.96
C ALA A 143 -3.24 -4.96 -10.20
N GLN A 144 -4.06 -4.77 -11.25
CA GLN A 144 -3.98 -5.55 -12.49
C GLN A 144 -2.65 -5.36 -13.21
N ASN A 145 -2.13 -4.14 -13.22
CA ASN A 145 -0.84 -3.83 -13.84
C ASN A 145 0.35 -4.14 -12.92
N ASN A 146 0.10 -4.52 -11.66
CA ASN A 146 1.11 -4.72 -10.63
C ASN A 146 2.01 -3.47 -10.42
N ASP A 147 1.40 -2.29 -10.51
CA ASP A 147 2.11 -1.00 -10.48
C ASP A 147 2.48 -0.56 -9.05
N ALA A 148 1.73 -1.03 -8.04
CA ALA A 148 2.03 -0.80 -6.63
C ALA A 148 1.52 -1.95 -5.76
N THR A 149 2.22 -2.20 -4.66
CA THR A 149 1.82 -3.16 -3.60
C THR A 149 1.82 -2.50 -2.21
N ILE A 150 2.27 -1.24 -2.12
CA ILE A 150 2.39 -0.47 -0.90
C ILE A 150 1.66 0.86 -1.08
N PHE A 151 0.78 1.19 -0.14
CA PHE A 151 -0.03 2.40 -0.14
C PHE A 151 0.22 3.18 1.16
N LEU A 152 0.55 4.47 1.02
CA LEU A 152 0.57 5.42 2.13
C LEU A 152 -0.63 6.35 1.99
N GLU A 153 -1.59 6.24 2.91
CA GLU A 153 -2.78 7.08 2.94
C GLU A 153 -2.46 8.41 3.64
N LEU A 154 -2.39 9.48 2.85
CA LEU A 154 -2.17 10.85 3.31
C LEU A 154 -3.52 11.45 3.77
N SER A 155 -3.90 11.21 5.01
CA SER A 155 -5.17 11.68 5.56
C SER A 155 -5.10 11.91 7.07
N PRO A 156 -5.99 12.73 7.67
CA PRO A 156 -6.07 12.91 9.12
C PRO A 156 -6.56 11.64 9.86
N HIS A 157 -7.14 10.69 9.14
CA HIS A 157 -7.54 9.38 9.64
C HIS A 157 -7.77 8.42 8.47
N PRO A 158 -7.27 7.17 8.51
CA PRO A 158 -7.39 6.23 7.41
C PRO A 158 -8.83 5.79 7.18
N VAL A 159 -9.30 5.93 5.94
CA VAL A 159 -10.65 5.50 5.51
C VAL A 159 -10.61 4.61 4.27
N LEU A 160 -9.49 4.55 3.54
CA LEU A 160 -9.39 3.84 2.26
C LEU A 160 -8.84 2.42 2.38
N ALA A 161 -8.22 2.07 3.51
CA ALA A 161 -7.53 0.79 3.68
C ALA A 161 -8.41 -0.44 3.38
N THR A 162 -9.67 -0.45 3.83
CA THR A 162 -10.60 -1.54 3.52
C THR A 162 -10.88 -1.62 2.02
N SER A 163 -11.22 -0.50 1.40
CA SER A 163 -11.54 -0.43 -0.03
C SER A 163 -10.37 -0.86 -0.92
N ILE A 164 -9.13 -0.46 -0.57
CA ILE A 164 -7.92 -0.88 -1.28
C ILE A 164 -7.74 -2.41 -1.19
N ARG A 165 -7.85 -2.99 0.02
CA ARG A 165 -7.75 -4.47 0.19
C ARG A 165 -8.77 -5.21 -0.67
N GLU A 166 -10.02 -4.76 -0.68
CA GLU A 166 -11.07 -5.39 -1.46
C GLU A 166 -10.83 -5.31 -2.97
N CYS A 167 -10.19 -4.25 -3.47
CA CYS A 167 -9.79 -4.19 -4.88
C CYS A 167 -8.68 -5.19 -5.20
N TYR A 168 -7.72 -5.38 -4.29
CA TYR A 168 -6.61 -6.32 -4.44
C TYR A 168 -6.99 -7.80 -4.22
N GLU A 169 -8.09 -8.07 -3.50
CA GLU A 169 -8.66 -9.42 -3.37
C GLU A 169 -8.92 -10.05 -4.76
N SER A 170 -9.39 -9.26 -5.73
CA SER A 170 -9.65 -9.74 -7.10
C SER A 170 -8.40 -10.17 -7.86
N ALA A 171 -7.23 -9.61 -7.50
CA ALA A 171 -5.93 -9.93 -8.08
C ALA A 171 -5.18 -11.02 -7.28
N ASN A 172 -5.79 -11.59 -6.22
CA ASN A 172 -5.12 -12.50 -5.26
C ASN A 172 -3.84 -11.92 -4.65
N GLN A 173 -3.83 -10.60 -4.41
CA GLN A 173 -2.69 -9.88 -3.83
C GLN A 173 -3.05 -9.32 -2.45
N GLN A 174 -2.03 -9.05 -1.63
CA GLN A 174 -2.20 -8.48 -0.28
C GLN A 174 -1.34 -7.21 -0.16
N PRO A 175 -1.93 -6.02 -0.38
CA PRO A 175 -1.18 -4.77 -0.33
C PRO A 175 -0.90 -4.35 1.11
N LEU A 176 0.25 -3.72 1.32
CA LEU A 176 0.58 -3.04 2.57
C LEU A 176 -0.04 -1.63 2.56
N ILE A 177 -1.03 -1.36 3.41
CA ILE A 177 -1.63 -0.02 3.54
C ILE A 177 -1.24 0.60 4.87
N LEU A 178 -0.70 1.81 4.80
CA LEU A 178 -0.12 2.54 5.93
C LEU A 178 -0.79 3.92 6.05
N PRO A 179 -1.21 4.34 7.26
CA PRO A 179 -1.76 5.67 7.47
C PRO A 179 -0.66 6.70 7.80
N THR A 180 -0.85 7.97 7.44
CA THR A 180 0.00 9.04 7.99
C THR A 180 -0.43 9.48 9.37
N LEU A 181 -1.74 9.60 9.60
CA LEU A 181 -2.31 10.08 10.85
C LEU A 181 -3.50 9.22 11.24
N LYS A 182 -3.79 9.16 12.53
CA LYS A 182 -5.01 8.55 13.06
C LYS A 182 -5.63 9.46 14.09
N ARG A 183 -6.94 9.70 13.96
CA ARG A 183 -7.73 10.47 14.92
C ARG A 183 -7.52 9.97 16.36
N LYS A 184 -7.21 10.91 17.27
CA LYS A 184 -6.93 10.66 18.70
C LYS A 184 -5.69 9.79 18.97
N GLU A 185 -4.79 9.66 18.01
CA GLU A 185 -3.47 9.07 18.20
C GLU A 185 -2.37 10.12 18.04
N ASN A 186 -1.16 9.82 18.53
CA ASN A 186 -0.02 10.72 18.41
C ASN A 186 0.54 10.69 16.97
N GLU A 187 0.54 11.84 16.31
CA GLU A 187 0.96 11.99 14.91
C GLU A 187 2.38 11.49 14.63
N GLN A 188 3.34 11.80 15.50
CA GLN A 188 4.73 11.42 15.34
C GLN A 188 4.89 9.91 15.46
N ILE A 189 4.22 9.30 16.45
CA ILE A 189 4.25 7.85 16.62
C ILE A 189 3.59 7.16 15.42
N THR A 190 2.45 7.64 14.93
CA THR A 190 1.76 7.04 13.78
C THR A 190 2.66 7.06 12.53
N ILE A 191 3.21 8.23 12.17
CA ILE A 191 4.02 8.35 10.97
C ILE A 191 5.35 7.60 11.09
N LEU A 192 6.02 7.64 12.24
CA LEU A 192 7.27 6.89 12.47
C LEU A 192 7.02 5.38 12.45
N THR A 193 5.88 4.91 12.94
CA THR A 193 5.49 3.49 12.85
C THR A 193 5.28 3.08 11.39
N SER A 194 4.59 3.91 10.59
CA SER A 194 4.43 3.63 9.16
C SER A 194 5.75 3.70 8.41
N LEU A 195 6.64 4.63 8.72
CA LEU A 195 7.99 4.67 8.16
C LEU A 195 8.79 3.41 8.52
N ALA A 196 8.72 2.95 9.78
CA ALA A 196 9.37 1.70 10.19
C ALA A 196 8.83 0.50 9.38
N GLN A 197 7.52 0.44 9.15
CA GLN A 197 6.92 -0.61 8.31
C GLN A 197 7.34 -0.52 6.84
N LEU A 198 7.45 0.70 6.28
CA LEU A 198 8.01 0.92 4.94
C LEU A 198 9.45 0.42 4.85
N THR A 199 10.27 0.70 5.86
CA THR A 199 11.68 0.29 5.88
C THR A 199 11.89 -1.22 5.94
N ILE A 200 11.00 -1.96 6.61
CA ILE A 200 11.07 -3.42 6.69
C ILE A 200 10.62 -4.05 5.36
N SER A 201 9.92 -3.31 4.50
CA SER A 201 9.50 -3.81 3.19
C SER A 201 10.70 -3.94 2.24
N PRO A 202 10.93 -5.13 1.63
CA PRO A 202 12.09 -5.39 0.77
C PRO A 202 12.25 -4.40 -0.39
N ASP A 203 11.12 -3.94 -0.94
CA ASP A 203 11.07 -3.11 -2.15
C ASP A 203 11.58 -1.67 -1.92
N ILE A 204 11.39 -1.15 -0.69
CA ILE A 204 11.76 0.22 -0.33
C ILE A 204 13.18 0.28 0.22
N TRP A 205 13.60 -0.76 0.94
CA TRP A 205 14.93 -0.81 1.55
C TRP A 205 16.05 -0.63 0.52
N GLN A 206 15.90 -1.18 -0.70
CA GLN A 206 16.89 -0.97 -1.77
C GLN A 206 16.91 0.46 -2.35
N GLN A 207 15.77 1.17 -2.36
CA GLN A 207 15.69 2.54 -2.89
C GLN A 207 16.18 3.58 -1.88
N TYR A 208 15.87 3.40 -0.59
CA TYR A 208 16.20 4.35 0.48
C TYR A 208 17.71 4.52 0.70
N PHE A 209 18.50 3.45 0.57
CA PHE A 209 19.96 3.54 0.73
C PHE A 209 20.70 4.06 -0.51
N ARG A 210 20.04 4.14 -1.68
CA ARG A 210 20.63 4.82 -2.86
C ARG A 210 20.59 6.34 -2.75
N THR A 211 19.71 6.90 -1.92
CA THR A 211 19.41 8.33 -1.85
C THR A 211 19.91 9.03 -0.58
N ARG A 212 20.90 8.47 0.13
CA ARG A 212 21.46 9.10 1.33
C ARG A 212 22.16 10.44 1.03
N ASN A 213 21.34 11.50 1.12
CA ASN A 213 21.65 12.86 1.54
C ASN A 213 20.53 13.45 2.44
N ILE A 214 19.56 12.63 2.87
CA ILE A 214 18.36 13.11 3.58
C ILE A 214 18.62 13.38 5.08
N LEU A 215 19.72 12.87 5.65
CA LEU A 215 20.08 13.11 7.05
C LEU A 215 21.11 14.23 7.26
N SER A 216 21.53 14.95 6.22
CA SER A 216 22.62 15.96 6.32
C SER A 216 22.18 17.38 5.99
N SER A 217 20.95 17.79 6.32
CA SER A 217 20.55 19.19 6.14
C SER A 217 21.08 20.13 7.22
N ASN A 218 21.61 19.58 8.31
CA ASN A 218 22.36 20.35 9.31
C ASN A 218 23.75 19.72 9.46
N GLU A 219 24.75 20.53 9.74
CA GLU A 219 26.17 20.21 9.94
C GLU A 219 26.45 19.32 11.17
N ASP A 220 25.48 18.52 11.60
CA ASP A 220 25.66 17.52 12.65
C ASP A 220 26.22 16.26 11.97
N GLU A 221 27.51 16.02 12.19
CA GLU A 221 28.18 14.77 11.87
C GLU A 221 27.28 13.60 12.31
N ALA A 222 26.92 12.73 11.37
CA ALA A 222 26.25 11.49 11.72
C ALA A 222 27.21 10.67 12.60
N TYR A 223 27.05 10.77 13.92
CA TYR A 223 27.81 9.97 14.87
C TYR A 223 27.38 8.51 14.70
N PHE A 224 28.31 7.70 14.20
CA PHE A 224 28.16 6.25 14.20
C PHE A 224 28.56 5.76 15.59
N ASP A 225 27.58 5.47 16.43
CA ASP A 225 27.84 4.81 17.71
C ASP A 225 28.29 3.36 17.49
N ASP A 226 29.13 2.85 18.39
CA ASP A 226 29.54 1.45 18.44
C ASP A 226 28.37 0.58 18.93
N PHE A 227 27.54 0.14 17.97
CA PHE A 227 26.48 -0.85 18.24
C PHE A 227 27.06 -2.28 18.30
N PRO A 228 26.38 -3.20 19.00
CA PRO A 228 26.73 -4.62 18.95
C PRO A 228 26.82 -5.11 17.51
N LEU A 229 27.86 -5.91 17.23
CA LEU A 229 27.99 -6.59 15.94
C LEU A 229 26.82 -7.54 15.70
N TYR A 230 26.61 -7.90 14.44
CA TYR A 230 25.61 -8.88 14.04
C TYR A 230 25.70 -10.15 14.89
N ALA A 231 24.59 -10.51 15.54
CA ALA A 231 24.48 -11.70 16.37
C ALA A 231 24.40 -12.94 15.48
N PHE A 232 25.55 -13.43 15.00
CA PHE A 232 25.62 -14.64 14.19
C PHE A 232 24.91 -15.81 14.86
N GLN A 233 24.03 -16.48 14.13
CA GLN A 233 23.47 -17.77 14.52
C GLN A 233 24.53 -18.86 14.30
N LEU A 234 25.47 -18.93 15.24
CA LEU A 234 26.62 -19.82 15.16
C LEU A 234 26.18 -21.28 15.21
N SER A 235 26.67 -22.07 14.26
CA SER A 235 26.61 -23.52 14.29
C SER A 235 28.03 -24.08 14.25
N SER A 236 28.24 -25.24 14.88
CA SER A 236 29.53 -25.92 14.80
C SER A 236 29.68 -26.55 13.41
N CYS A 237 30.31 -25.80 12.51
CA CYS A 237 30.72 -26.31 11.21
C CYS A 237 32.12 -26.93 11.33
N TRP A 238 32.19 -28.09 11.98
CA TRP A 238 33.44 -28.83 12.16
C TRP A 238 33.36 -30.18 11.46
N TYR A 239 34.21 -30.40 10.46
CA TYR A 239 34.41 -31.72 9.86
C TYR A 239 35.62 -32.38 10.51
N GLU A 240 35.37 -33.25 11.50
CA GLU A 240 36.40 -34.12 12.05
C GLU A 240 36.38 -35.46 11.31
N SER A 241 37.51 -35.86 10.71
CA SER A 241 37.62 -37.20 10.14
C SER A 241 37.57 -38.27 11.24
N LYS A 242 37.14 -39.49 10.91
CA LYS A 242 37.09 -40.61 11.86
C LYS A 242 38.46 -40.89 12.47
N GLU A 243 39.54 -40.75 11.69
CA GLU A 243 40.92 -40.91 12.14
C GLU A 243 41.30 -39.85 13.18
N SER A 244 40.89 -38.60 12.97
CA SER A 244 41.12 -37.51 13.93
C SER A 244 40.33 -37.73 15.23
N VAL A 245 39.07 -38.17 15.14
CA VAL A 245 38.25 -38.52 16.32
C VAL A 245 38.94 -39.61 17.15
N ILE A 246 39.41 -40.68 16.50
CA ILE A 246 40.09 -41.80 17.16
C ILE A 246 41.37 -41.33 17.84
N LYS A 247 42.19 -40.51 17.17
CA LYS A 247 43.42 -39.97 17.75
C LYS A 247 43.14 -39.06 18.95
N ARG A 248 42.13 -38.20 18.87
CA ARG A 248 41.74 -37.28 19.95
C ARG A 248 41.15 -38.01 21.16
N LEU A 249 40.34 -39.04 20.93
CA LEU A 249 39.73 -39.86 21.98
C LEU A 249 40.60 -41.01 22.46
N ALA A 250 41.72 -41.31 21.82
CA ALA A 250 42.63 -42.40 22.18
C ALA A 250 43.02 -42.38 23.67
N ASN A 251 43.27 -41.21 24.25
CA ASN A 251 43.62 -41.11 25.68
C ASN A 251 42.41 -41.25 26.63
N ARG A 252 41.18 -41.32 26.10
CA ARG A 252 39.93 -41.44 26.87
C ARG A 252 39.18 -42.75 26.64
N ILE A 253 39.49 -43.47 25.56
CA ILE A 253 38.97 -44.80 25.27
C ILE A 253 40.01 -45.82 25.76
N GLN A 254 39.58 -46.97 26.30
CA GLN A 254 40.50 -48.05 26.65
C GLN A 254 41.37 -48.45 25.45
N THR A 255 42.63 -48.04 25.47
CA THR A 255 43.65 -48.47 24.51
C THR A 255 44.19 -49.83 24.92
N HIS A 256 44.45 -50.70 23.95
CA HIS A 256 45.03 -52.01 24.26
C HIS A 256 46.45 -51.82 24.82
N PRO A 257 46.78 -52.37 25.99
CA PRO A 257 48.01 -52.04 26.74
C PRO A 257 49.31 -52.36 25.98
N LEU A 258 49.28 -53.31 25.05
CA LEU A 258 50.45 -53.71 24.25
C LEU A 258 50.42 -53.25 22.79
N LEU A 259 49.24 -52.87 22.27
CA LEU A 259 49.06 -52.61 20.83
C LEU A 259 48.71 -51.13 20.54
N GLY A 260 48.28 -50.37 21.55
CA GLY A 260 47.85 -48.99 21.37
C GLY A 260 46.48 -48.90 20.69
N VAL A 261 46.37 -47.99 19.72
CA VAL A 261 45.10 -47.60 19.08
C VAL A 261 44.94 -48.31 17.74
N ARG A 262 43.80 -48.95 17.50
CA ARG A 262 43.48 -49.56 16.20
C ARG A 262 43.28 -48.47 15.13
N GLN A 263 43.91 -48.64 13.97
CA GLN A 263 43.72 -47.76 12.82
C GLN A 263 42.53 -48.25 11.98
N LEU A 264 41.68 -47.32 11.54
CA LEU A 264 40.69 -47.58 10.50
C LEU A 264 41.38 -47.37 9.15
N SER A 265 41.96 -48.44 8.60
CA SER A 265 42.45 -48.45 7.21
C SER A 265 41.40 -49.11 6.31
N GLY A 266 41.41 -48.77 5.02
CA GLY A 266 40.61 -49.48 4.01
C GLY A 266 41.15 -50.87 3.65
N GLN A 267 42.12 -51.39 4.41
CA GLN A 267 42.75 -52.68 4.19
C GLN A 267 42.02 -53.76 4.99
N THR A 268 41.97 -54.99 4.45
CA THR A 268 41.31 -56.14 5.08
C THR A 268 42.01 -56.60 6.37
N THR A 269 43.29 -56.26 6.54
CA THR A 269 44.08 -56.55 7.74
C THR A 269 44.03 -55.41 8.74
N ALA A 270 43.70 -55.73 9.99
CA ALA A 270 43.69 -54.74 11.08
C ALA A 270 45.13 -54.29 11.40
N THR A 271 45.34 -52.98 11.51
CA THR A 271 46.62 -52.38 11.92
C THR A 271 46.44 -51.54 13.20
N TRP A 272 47.50 -51.43 13.98
CA TRP A 272 47.53 -50.67 15.24
C TRP A 272 48.72 -49.73 15.28
N ARG A 273 48.59 -48.63 16.02
CA ARG A 273 49.65 -47.64 16.25
C ARG A 273 49.90 -47.51 17.75
N SER A 274 51.15 -47.68 18.17
CA SER A 274 51.59 -47.32 19.52
C SER A 274 51.49 -45.80 19.70
N LEU A 275 50.99 -45.37 20.86
CA LEU A 275 51.03 -43.95 21.24
C LEU A 275 52.47 -43.50 21.49
#